data_AF-A0A926WFS8-F1
#
_entry.id   AF-A0A926WFS8-F1
#
_cell.length_a   1.000
_cell.length_b   1.000
_cell.length_c   1.000
_cell.angle_alpha   90.00
_cell.angle_beta   90.00
_cell.angle_gamma   90.00
#
_symmetry.space_group_name_H-M   'P 1'
#
loop_
_entity.id
_entity.type
_entity.pdbx_description
1 polymer ?
#
loop_
_entity_poly.entity_id
_entity_poly.type
_entity_poly.pdbx_seq_one_letter_code
_entity_poly.pdbx_strand_id
1 'polypeptide(L)' 'MSETGLIEMLNIIRTIKNKQSTKLSQPHPPHRQGSGKSILYHAGRWVGDDIKECLALVKYSRGLAEF' A
#
# COMPACT_ATOMS: atom_id res chain seq x y z
N MET A 1 -19.91 31.96 -19.99
CA MET A 1 -19.91 30.89 -18.98
C MET A 1 -21.01 31.19 -17.96
N SER A 2 -21.86 30.22 -17.62
CA SER A 2 -22.94 30.41 -16.65
C SER A 2 -22.41 30.33 -15.22
N GLU A 3 -23.08 31.02 -14.29
CA GLU A 3 -22.80 30.98 -12.85
C GLU A 3 -22.79 29.56 -12.28
N THR A 4 -23.69 28.71 -12.80
CA THR A 4 -23.75 27.27 -12.47
C THR A 4 -22.47 26.52 -12.80
N GLY A 5 -21.83 26.83 -13.93
CA GLY A 5 -20.57 26.19 -14.33
C GLY A 5 -19.39 26.57 -13.42
N LEU A 6 -19.39 27.80 -12.88
CA LEU A 6 -18.37 28.23 -11.92
C LEU A 6 -18.51 27.52 -10.57
N ILE A 7 -19.75 27.31 -10.12
CA ILE A 7 -20.06 26.59 -8.87
C ILE A 7 -19.62 25.12 -8.96
N GLU A 8 -19.93 24.46 -10.08
CA GLU A 8 -19.50 23.07 -10.32
C GLU A 8 -17.97 22.94 -10.34
N MET A 9 -17.28 23.87 -11.02
CA MET A 9 -15.82 23.87 -11.08
C MET A 9 -15.20 24.05 -9.69
N LEU A 10 -15.73 24.94 -8.86
CA LEU A 10 -15.28 25.14 -7.48
C LEU A 10 -15.49 23.89 -6.61
N ASN A 11 -16.61 23.18 -6.79
CA ASN A 11 -16.89 21.94 -6.07
C ASN A 11 -15.93 20.81 -6.48
N ILE A 12 -15.57 20.72 -7.76
CA ILE A 12 -14.57 19.76 -8.26
C ILE A 12 -13.19 20.07 -7.64
N ILE A 13 -12.76 21.32 -7.67
CA ILE A 13 -11.47 21.76 -7.08
C ILE A 13 -11.43 21.44 -5.58
N ARG A 14 -12.52 21.70 -4.85
CA ARG A 14 -12.62 21.38 -3.42
C ARG A 14 -12.50 19.88 -3.15
N THR A 15 -13.16 19.07 -3.98
CA THR A 15 -13.11 17.59 -3.88
C THR A 15 -11.70 17.06 -4.13
N ILE A 16 -10.99 17.60 -5.13
CA ILE A 16 -9.61 17.21 -5.45
C ILE A 16 -8.67 17.58 -4.29
N LYS A 17 -8.79 18.79 -3.75
CA LYS A 17 -7.98 19.26 -2.62
C LYS A 17 -8.15 18.38 -1.38
N ASN A 18 -9.39 18.01 -1.05
CA ASN A 18 -9.68 17.16 0.10
C ASN A 18 -9.17 15.72 -0.09
N LYS A 19 -9.29 15.15 -1.30
CA LYS A 19 -8.76 13.81 -1.62
C LYS A 19 -7.24 13.72 -1.49
N GLN A 20 -6.50 14.78 -1.84
CA GLN A 20 -5.05 14.82 -1.65
C GLN A 20 -4.67 14.85 -0.17
N SER A 21 -5.40 15.61 0.65
CA SER A 21 -5.18 15.67 2.10
C SER A 21 -5.38 14.32 2.79
N THR A 22 -6.33 13.51 2.33
CA THR A 22 -6.61 12.17 2.89
C THR A 22 -5.63 11.08 2.44
N LYS A 23 -4.90 11.28 1.32
CA LYS A 23 -3.87 10.31 0.87
C LYS A 23 -2.56 10.45 1.63
N LEU A 24 -2.23 11.66 2.13
CA LEU A 24 -1.02 11.87 2.93
C LEU A 24 -1.12 11.27 4.35
N SER A 25 -2.33 11.10 4.89
CA SER A 25 -2.54 10.60 6.25
C SER A 25 -2.63 9.07 6.34
N GLN A 26 -2.56 8.35 5.22
CA GLN A 26 -2.52 6.89 5.27
C GLN A 26 -1.10 6.45 5.63
N PRO A 27 -0.90 5.69 6.73
CA PRO A 27 0.40 5.18 7.09
C PRO A 27 0.88 4.30 5.93
N HIS A 28 1.93 4.77 5.23
CA HIS A 28 2.59 3.93 4.25
C HIS A 28 3.13 2.72 5.02
N PRO A 29 2.85 1.49 4.57
CA PRO A 29 3.42 0.32 5.22
C PRO A 29 4.94 0.47 5.22
N PRO A 30 5.62 0.11 6.32
CA PRO A 30 7.07 0.24 6.40
C PRO A 30 7.70 -0.47 5.20
N HIS A 31 8.40 0.27 4.36
CA HIS A 31 9.10 -0.26 3.20
C HIS A 31 10.22 -1.18 3.69
N ARG A 32 9.95 -2.48 3.78
CA ARG A 32 10.95 -3.48 4.14
C ARG A 32 11.75 -3.79 2.89
N GLN A 33 13.03 -3.47 2.91
CA GLN A 33 13.94 -3.94 1.87
C GLN A 33 13.87 -5.48 1.83
N GLY A 34 13.61 -6.02 0.65
CA GLY A 34 13.69 -7.47 0.44
C GLY A 34 15.11 -7.95 0.79
N SER A 35 15.25 -9.19 1.21
CA SER A 35 16.56 -9.71 1.63
C SER A 35 17.64 -9.63 0.53
N GLY A 36 17.27 -9.47 -0.73
CA GLY A 36 18.20 -9.48 -1.88
C GLY A 36 18.91 -10.82 -2.11
N LYS A 37 18.72 -11.80 -1.23
CA LYS A 37 19.33 -13.13 -1.29
C LYS A 37 18.55 -13.99 -2.28
N SER A 38 19.27 -14.80 -3.05
CA SER A 38 18.69 -15.84 -3.89
C SER A 38 17.84 -16.80 -3.05
N ILE A 39 16.72 -17.28 -3.58
CA ILE A 39 15.91 -18.30 -2.92
C ILE A 39 16.71 -19.59 -2.64
N LEU A 40 17.72 -19.87 -3.45
CA LEU A 40 18.64 -21.00 -3.27
C LEU A 40 19.53 -20.86 -2.02
N TYR A 41 19.73 -19.65 -1.50
CA TYR A 41 20.46 -19.43 -0.25
C TYR A 41 19.80 -20.16 0.94
N HIS A 42 18.48 -20.32 0.87
CA HIS A 42 17.68 -20.97 1.89
C HIS A 42 17.47 -22.47 1.61
N ALA A 43 17.81 -22.98 0.42
CA ALA A 43 17.64 -24.40 0.08
C ALA A 43 18.36 -25.30 1.10
N GLY A 44 17.67 -26.34 1.58
CA GLY A 44 18.18 -27.26 2.61
C GLY A 44 18.19 -26.73 4.04
N ARG A 45 17.79 -25.46 4.27
CA ARG A 45 17.62 -24.86 5.61
C ARG A 45 16.16 -24.68 6.03
N TRP A 46 15.22 -25.16 5.23
CA TRP A 46 13.80 -25.17 5.54
C TRP A 46 13.58 -26.26 6.60
N VAL A 47 13.22 -25.87 7.82
CA VAL A 47 13.08 -26.79 8.96
C VAL A 47 11.72 -26.54 9.59
N GLY A 48 10.74 -27.40 9.27
CA GLY A 48 9.39 -27.35 9.85
C GLY A 48 8.31 -26.97 8.84
N ASP A 49 7.08 -26.80 9.34
CA ASP A 49 5.95 -26.28 8.57
C ASP A 49 5.98 -24.74 8.59
N ASP A 50 6.95 -24.20 7.86
CA ASP A 50 7.26 -22.76 7.79
C ASP A 50 6.14 -21.94 7.12
N ILE A 51 5.02 -22.59 6.75
CA ILE A 51 3.82 -21.97 6.19
C ILE A 51 3.31 -20.82 7.05
N LYS A 52 3.28 -20.98 8.37
CA LYS A 52 2.75 -19.93 9.26
C LYS A 52 3.64 -18.69 9.28
N GLU A 53 4.95 -18.88 9.31
CA GLU A 53 5.93 -17.78 9.29
C GLU A 53 5.97 -17.12 7.92
N CYS A 54 5.97 -17.90 6.84
CA CYS A 54 5.86 -17.41 5.47
C CYS A 54 4.58 -16.59 5.26
N LEU A 55 3.45 -17.07 5.78
CA LEU A 55 2.16 -16.37 5.73
C LEU A 55 2.18 -15.07 6.54
N ALA A 56 2.82 -15.05 7.70
CA ALA A 56 2.98 -13.84 8.50
C ALA A 56 3.85 -12.80 7.78
N LEU A 57 4.97 -13.22 7.18
CA LEU A 57 5.85 -12.35 6.37
C LEU A 57 5.13 -11.81 5.14
N VAL A 58 4.32 -12.64 4.51
CA VAL A 58 3.44 -12.26 3.40
C VAL A 58 2.42 -11.20 3.85
N LYS A 59 1.69 -11.44 4.94
CA LYS A 59 0.70 -10.47 5.45
C LYS A 59 1.35 -9.15 5.86
N TYR A 60 2.53 -9.22 6.45
CA TYR A 60 3.30 -8.04 6.85
C TYR A 60 3.82 -7.23 5.64
N SER A 61 4.33 -7.92 4.61
CA SER A 61 4.95 -7.26 3.44
C SER A 61 3.95 -6.75 2.41
N ARG A 62 2.75 -7.33 2.32
CA ARG A 62 1.76 -7.00 1.29
C ARG A 62 1.11 -5.62 1.44
N GLY A 63 1.36 -4.89 2.53
CA GLY A 63 0.67 -3.63 2.80
C GLY A 63 -0.85 -3.81 2.89
N LEU A 64 -1.58 -2.72 3.18
CA LEU A 64 -3.05 -2.69 3.32
C LEU A 64 -3.78 -2.84 1.95
N ALA A 65 -3.30 -3.69 1.05
CA ALA A 65 -3.94 -3.89 -0.24
C ALA A 65 -5.18 -4.80 -0.07
N GLU A 66 -6.37 -4.23 -0.20
CA GLU A 66 -7.63 -4.95 -0.42
C GLU A 66 -7.80 -5.18 -1.94
N PHE A 67 -8.25 -6.38 -2.32
CA PHE A 67 -8.58 -6.77 -3.71
C PHE A 67 -10.07 -7.11 -3.80
#